data_AF-A0A392T348-F1
#
_entry.id   AF-A0A392T348-F1
#
_cell.length_a   1.000
_cell.length_b   1.000
_cell.length_c   1.000
_cell.angle_alpha   90.00
_cell.angle_beta   90.00
_cell.angle_gamma   90.00
#
_symmetry.space_group_name_H-M   'P 1'
#
loop_
_entity.id
_entity.type
_entity.pdbx_description
1 polymer ?
#
loop_
_entity_poly.entity_id
_entity_poly.type
_entity_poly.pdbx_seq_one_letter_code
_entity_poly.pdbx_strand_id
1 'polypeptide(L)'
;EGDVYEQLTELKKRGSVDDYITDFEYLTSQIPRLPDKQFLGYFLHGLKGEIRGKVKSLATMGDLSRTKILQVTSAVEKETR
;
A
#
# COMPACT_ATOMS: atom_id res chain seq x y z
N GLU A 1 6.22 -21.65 1.21
CA GLU A 1 5.12 -20.68 1.29
C GLU A 1 5.23 -20.00 2.64
N GLY A 2 5.51 -18.70 2.63
CA GLY A 2 5.55 -17.90 3.85
C GLY A 2 4.14 -17.57 4.33
N ASP A 3 4.00 -17.21 5.60
CA ASP A 3 2.71 -16.75 6.12
C ASP A 3 2.27 -15.44 5.43
N VAL A 4 1.02 -15.04 5.65
CA VAL A 4 0.45 -13.84 5.01
C VAL A 4 1.24 -12.56 5.33
N TYR A 5 1.90 -12.47 6.49
CA TYR A 5 2.72 -11.32 6.86
C TYR A 5 4.06 -11.31 6.13
N GLU A 6 4.66 -12.48 5.91
CA GLU A 6 5.84 -12.63 5.05
C GLU A 6 5.51 -12.23 3.62
N GLN A 7 4.38 -12.70 3.07
CA GLN A 7 3.92 -12.32 1.73
C GLN A 7 3.68 -10.81 1.60
N LEU A 8 3.10 -10.16 2.61
CA LEU A 8 2.93 -8.69 2.62
C LEU A 8 4.27 -7.94 2.64
N THR A 9 5.28 -8.50 3.31
CA THR A 9 6.62 -7.89 3.39
C THR A 9 7.36 -8.03 2.05
N GLU A 10 7.19 -9.18 1.40
CA GLU A 10 7.78 -9.46 0.09
C GLU A 10 7.03 -8.81 -1.08
N LEU A 11 5.78 -8.39 -0.88
CA LEU A 11 4.98 -7.75 -1.92
C LEU A 11 5.65 -6.45 -2.37
N LYS A 12 5.91 -6.35 -3.68
CA LYS A 12 6.47 -5.17 -4.32
C LYS A 12 5.63 -4.80 -5.53
N LYS A 13 5.43 -3.50 -5.74
CA LYS A 13 4.87 -2.96 -6.99
C LYS A 13 5.81 -3.24 -8.17
N ARG A 14 5.53 -4.30 -8.92
CA ARG A 14 6.26 -4.67 -10.16
C ARG A 14 5.61 -4.06 -11.41
N GLY A 15 4.28 -4.07 -11.46
CA GLY A 15 3.45 -3.55 -12.58
C GLY A 15 2.83 -2.19 -12.27
N SER A 16 1.52 -2.06 -12.49
CA SER A 16 0.75 -0.87 -12.12
C SER A 16 0.54 -0.78 -10.61
N VAL A 17 0.13 0.39 -10.10
CA VAL A 17 -0.35 0.51 -8.72
C VAL A 17 -1.62 -0.30 -8.52
N ASP A 18 -2.52 -0.34 -9.49
CA ASP A 18 -3.81 -1.04 -9.34
C ASP A 18 -3.62 -2.56 -9.18
N ASP A 19 -2.64 -3.16 -9.90
CA ASP A 19 -2.25 -4.58 -9.70
C ASP A 19 -1.73 -4.79 -8.26
N TYR A 20 -0.85 -3.89 -7.82
CA TYR A 20 -0.28 -3.95 -6.46
C TYR A 20 -1.35 -3.80 -5.37
N ILE A 21 -2.31 -2.89 -5.56
CA ILE A 21 -3.43 -2.70 -4.63
C ILE A 21 -4.27 -3.97 -4.57
N THR A 22 -4.58 -4.57 -5.72
CA THR A 22 -5.37 -5.81 -5.80
C THR A 22 -4.69 -6.94 -5.02
N ASP A 23 -3.40 -7.15 -5.23
CA ASP A 23 -2.63 -8.17 -4.50
C ASP A 23 -2.56 -7.87 -2.99
N PHE A 24 -2.38 -6.59 -2.63
CA PHE A 24 -2.32 -6.16 -1.24
C PHE A 24 -3.66 -6.34 -0.51
N GLU A 25 -4.77 -5.99 -1.15
CA GLU A 25 -6.12 -6.19 -0.60
C GLU A 25 -6.44 -7.69 -0.46
N TYR A 26 -6.02 -8.51 -1.43
CA TYR A 26 -6.14 -9.96 -1.33
C TYR A 26 -5.42 -10.52 -0.10
N LEU A 27 -4.18 -10.11 0.16
CA LEU A 27 -3.43 -10.55 1.34
C LEU A 27 -4.02 -10.01 2.64
N THR A 28 -4.36 -8.71 2.70
CA THR A 28 -4.92 -8.12 3.92
C THR A 28 -6.33 -8.62 4.26
N SER A 29 -7.10 -9.10 3.27
CA SER A 29 -8.41 -9.72 3.49
C SER A 29 -8.34 -11.03 4.31
N GLN A 30 -7.19 -11.70 4.28
CA GLN A 30 -6.92 -12.93 5.04
C GLN A 30 -6.52 -12.64 6.50
N ILE A 31 -6.25 -11.37 6.84
CA ILE A 31 -5.84 -10.95 8.19
C ILE A 31 -7.04 -10.35 8.92
N PRO A 32 -7.65 -11.06 9.88
CA PRO A 32 -8.72 -10.49 10.68
C PRO A 32 -8.16 -9.34 11.53
N ARG A 33 -8.73 -8.13 11.36
CA ARG A 33 -8.42 -6.92 12.15
C ARG A 33 -6.96 -6.46 12.08
N LEU A 34 -6.40 -6.32 10.89
CA LEU A 34 -5.10 -5.66 10.69
C LEU A 34 -5.15 -4.20 11.23
N PRO A 35 -4.26 -3.76 12.14
CA PRO A 35 -4.23 -2.37 12.62
C PRO A 35 -3.82 -1.37 11.53
N ASP A 36 -4.36 -0.14 11.56
CA ASP A 36 -4.09 0.86 10.50
C ASP A 36 -2.61 1.21 10.35
N LYS A 37 -1.86 1.26 11.46
CA LYS A 37 -0.40 1.47 11.41
C LYS A 37 0.34 0.36 10.67
N GLN A 38 -0.11 -0.89 10.84
CA GLN A 38 0.49 -2.04 10.15
C GLN A 38 0.08 -2.06 8.68
N PHE A 39 -1.21 -1.80 8.39
CA PHE A 39 -1.70 -1.63 7.02
C PHE A 39 -0.86 -0.61 6.25
N LEU A 40 -0.69 0.59 6.81
CA LEU A 40 0.13 1.64 6.18
C LEU A 40 1.60 1.22 6.06
N GLY A 41 2.17 0.57 7.08
CA GLY A 41 3.55 0.10 7.07
C GLY A 41 3.83 -0.88 5.94
N TYR A 42 3.02 -1.93 5.81
CA TYR A 42 3.13 -2.90 4.72
C TYR A 42 2.88 -2.25 3.36
N PHE A 43 1.83 -1.43 3.27
CA PHE A 43 1.45 -0.78 2.02
C PHE A 43 2.56 0.14 1.50
N LEU A 44 3.17 0.96 2.36
CA LEU A 44 4.29 1.83 1.97
C LEU A 44 5.56 1.04 1.65
N HIS A 45 5.79 -0.10 2.31
CA HIS A 45 6.99 -0.92 2.11
C HIS A 45 7.05 -1.55 0.70
N GLY A 46 5.89 -1.85 0.11
CA GLY A 46 5.81 -2.42 -1.24
C GLY A 46 5.90 -1.40 -2.39
N LEU A 47 5.77 -0.10 -2.10
CA LEU A 47 5.83 0.97 -3.11
C LEU A 47 7.26 1.36 -3.50
N LYS A 48 7.44 1.80 -4.76
CA LYS A 48 8.71 2.39 -5.24
C LYS A 48 8.98 3.72 -4.53
N GLY A 49 10.27 4.06 -4.37
CA GLY A 49 10.73 5.18 -3.53
C GLY A 49 10.02 6.52 -3.79
N GLU A 50 9.80 6.87 -5.06
CA GLU A 50 9.15 8.11 -5.47
C GLU A 50 7.66 8.16 -5.08
N ILE A 51 6.88 7.15 -5.47
CA ILE A 51 5.46 7.01 -5.10
C ILE A 51 5.31 6.93 -3.58
N ARG A 52 6.17 6.11 -2.92
CA ARG A 52 6.20 5.94 -1.48
C ARG A 52 6.41 7.26 -0.74
N GLY A 53 7.33 8.09 -1.22
CA GLY A 53 7.62 9.41 -0.63
C GLY A 53 6.39 10.32 -0.66
N LYS A 54 5.76 10.45 -1.83
CA LYS A 54 4.54 11.26 -2.01
C LYS A 54 3.38 10.76 -1.14
N VAL A 55 3.10 9.45 -1.18
CA VAL A 55 2.00 8.85 -0.40
C VAL A 55 2.25 8.97 1.10
N LYS A 56 3.49 8.76 1.57
CA LYS A 56 3.85 8.92 2.99
C LYS A 56 3.63 10.35 3.46
N SER A 57 4.05 11.35 2.69
CA SER A 57 3.82 12.76 3.03
C SER A 57 2.34 13.07 3.16
N LEU A 58 1.51 12.60 2.24
CA LEU A 58 0.05 12.80 2.28
C LEU A 58 -0.59 12.09 3.48
N ALA A 59 -0.15 10.86 3.80
CA ALA A 59 -0.62 10.11 4.96
C ALA A 59 -0.18 10.73 6.30
N THR A 60 0.89 11.52 6.34
CA THR A 60 1.30 12.26 7.54
C THR A 60 0.61 13.61 7.71
N MET A 61 0.11 14.20 6.61
CA MET A 61 -0.56 15.50 6.64
C MET A 61 -2.05 15.41 7.01
N GLY A 62 -2.64 14.21 6.99
CA GLY A 62 -4.02 13.97 7.41
C GLY A 62 -4.24 12.54 7.86
N ASP A 63 -5.23 12.33 8.73
CA ASP A 63 -5.68 10.99 9.12
C ASP A 63 -6.41 10.35 7.92
N LEU A 64 -5.63 9.71 7.04
CA LEU A 64 -6.17 9.10 5.83
C LEU A 64 -6.69 7.70 6.14
N SER A 65 -7.96 7.47 5.80
CA SER A 65 -8.54 6.13 5.78
C SER A 65 -7.83 5.22 4.77
N ARG A 66 -7.92 3.90 4.96
CA ARG A 66 -7.34 2.89 4.06
C ARG A 66 -7.73 3.12 2.61
N THR A 67 -9.03 3.29 2.35
CA THR A 67 -9.55 3.57 1.00
C THR A 67 -8.92 4.82 0.40
N LYS A 68 -8.71 5.87 1.20
CA LYS A 68 -8.10 7.11 0.72
C LYS A 68 -6.63 6.91 0.37
N ILE A 69 -5.89 6.12 1.15
CA ILE A 69 -4.50 5.76 0.84
C ILE A 69 -4.41 5.05 -0.51
N LEU A 70 -5.28 4.08 -0.78
CA LEU A 70 -5.30 3.34 -2.05
C LEU A 70 -5.58 4.29 -3.23
N GLN A 71 -6.64 5.11 -3.14
CA GLN A 71 -7.01 6.08 -4.17
C GLN A 71 -5.90 7.11 -4.46
N VAL A 72 -5.29 7.66 -3.40
CA VAL A 72 -4.20 8.62 -3.53
C VAL A 72 -2.99 7.98 -4.21
N THR A 73 -2.70 6.72 -3.93
CA THR A 73 -1.56 6.02 -4.53
C THR A 73 -1.75 5.84 -6.03
N SER A 74 -2.95 5.45 -6.49
CA SER A 74 -3.25 5.37 -7.94
C SER A 74 -3.21 6.75 -8.60
N ALA A 75 -3.65 7.81 -7.91
CA ALA A 75 -3.56 9.18 -8.42
C ALA A 75 -2.10 9.65 -8.55
N VAL A 76 -1.26 9.35 -7.56
CA VAL A 76 0.18 9.69 -7.56
C VAL A 76 0.91 8.99 -8.71
N GLU A 77 0.62 7.72 -8.99
CA GLU A 77 1.20 7.02 -10.15
C GLU A 77 0.84 7.70 -11.47
N LYS A 78 -0.41 8.13 -11.64
CA LYS A 78 -0.87 8.82 -12.86
C LYS A 78 -0.20 10.18 -13.07
N GLU A 79 0.03 10.93 -11.99
CA GLU A 79 0.74 12.22 -12.05
C GLU A 79 2.24 12.05 -12.35
N THR A 80 2.81 10.91 -11.98
CA THR A 80 4.25 10.64 -12.07
C THR A 80 4.63 9.94 -13.38
N ARG A 81 3.64 9.63 -14.23
CA ARG A 81 3.80 9.00 -15.54
C ARG A 81 3.87 10.02 -16.68
#